data_AF-A0A1C3XLL2-F1
#
_entry.id   AF-A0A1C3XLL2-F1
#
_cell.length_a   1.000
_cell.length_b   1.000
_cell.length_c   1.000
_cell.angle_alpha   90.00
_cell.angle_beta   90.00
_cell.angle_gamma   90.00
#
_symmetry.space_group_name_H-M   'P 1'
#
loop_
_entity.id
_entity.type
_entity.pdbx_description
1 polymer ?
#
loop_
_entity_poly.entity_id
_entity_poly.type
_entity_poly.pdbx_seq_one_letter_code
_entity_poly.pdbx_strand_id
1 'polypeptide(L)'
;MTDLFQEPEDATPLEPHEREGLLQTWITHRRDLNEAEQENIVEGAAWARRRASLKRMLSEDFMQTLHKRMFGDVWEWAGTFRTTERNIGVEAYRIGVELASLLSDIRYWIEHETFPPDEIAIRFHHRVVAIHPFPNGNGRHARLAADLLIERLGGERFSWGGGSLADVGKLRARYVTALRAADNHDIAPLLEFARI
;
A
#
# COMPACT_ATOMS: atom_id res chain seq x y z
N MET A 1 -14.89 -5.26 -24.91
CA MET A 1 -15.31 -5.36 -23.49
C MET A 1 -14.06 -5.61 -22.69
N THR A 2 -13.62 -4.64 -21.91
CA THR A 2 -12.49 -4.83 -20.99
C THR A 2 -13.01 -5.64 -19.82
N ASP A 3 -12.39 -6.77 -19.53
CA ASP A 3 -12.78 -7.61 -18.39
C ASP A 3 -12.60 -6.80 -17.09
N LEU A 4 -13.64 -6.77 -16.25
CA LEU A 4 -13.68 -6.05 -14.97
C LEU A 4 -12.49 -6.42 -14.09
N PHE A 5 -12.03 -7.66 -14.15
CA PHE A 5 -10.91 -8.17 -13.35
C PHE A 5 -9.62 -8.32 -14.16
N GLN A 6 -9.55 -7.76 -15.38
CA GLN A 6 -8.31 -7.71 -16.15
C GLN A 6 -7.32 -6.78 -15.44
N GLU A 7 -6.24 -7.33 -14.93
CA GLU A 7 -5.16 -6.61 -14.25
C GLU A 7 -3.91 -6.53 -15.15
N PRO A 8 -2.99 -5.58 -14.91
CA PRO A 8 -1.62 -5.65 -15.41
C PRO A 8 -0.93 -6.98 -15.01
N GLU A 9 0.04 -7.46 -15.79
CA GLU A 9 0.75 -8.73 -15.55
C GLU A 9 1.43 -8.82 -14.17
N ASP A 10 1.84 -7.69 -13.62
CA ASP A 10 2.53 -7.57 -12.34
C ASP A 10 1.58 -7.22 -11.17
N ALA A 11 0.27 -7.23 -11.38
CA ALA A 11 -0.68 -7.10 -10.30
C ALA A 11 -0.96 -8.45 -9.64
N THR A 12 -1.50 -8.38 -8.42
CA THR A 12 -1.92 -9.55 -7.67
C THR A 12 -3.38 -9.85 -8.01
N PRO A 13 -3.66 -10.91 -8.79
CA PRO A 13 -5.03 -11.24 -9.16
C PRO A 13 -5.82 -11.66 -7.91
N LEU A 14 -7.09 -11.30 -7.90
CA LEU A 14 -8.04 -11.81 -6.90
C LEU A 14 -8.41 -13.25 -7.23
N GLU A 15 -8.51 -14.08 -6.19
CA GLU A 15 -9.08 -15.41 -6.25
C GLU A 15 -10.60 -15.32 -6.53
N PRO A 16 -11.23 -16.36 -7.10
CA PRO A 16 -12.66 -16.33 -7.43
C PRO A 16 -13.57 -15.88 -6.27
N HIS A 17 -13.37 -16.44 -5.06
CA HIS A 17 -14.15 -16.07 -3.88
C HIS A 17 -13.89 -14.62 -3.38
N GLU A 18 -12.73 -14.03 -3.69
CA GLU A 18 -12.44 -12.65 -3.33
C GLU A 18 -13.08 -11.66 -4.30
N ARG A 19 -13.27 -12.08 -5.57
CA ARG A 19 -14.04 -11.33 -6.57
C ARG A 19 -15.52 -11.28 -6.23
N GLU A 20 -16.05 -12.35 -5.64
CA GLU A 20 -17.43 -12.41 -5.12
C GLU A 20 -17.68 -11.41 -3.99
N GLY A 21 -16.62 -10.96 -3.29
CA GLY A 21 -16.70 -9.93 -2.26
C GLY A 21 -16.90 -8.50 -2.76
N LEU A 22 -17.15 -8.29 -4.06
CA LEU A 22 -17.48 -6.97 -4.61
C LEU A 22 -18.89 -6.55 -4.16
N LEU A 23 -18.96 -5.47 -3.38
CA LEU A 23 -20.21 -5.05 -2.73
C LEU A 23 -21.16 -4.28 -3.65
N GLN A 24 -20.62 -3.50 -4.58
CA GLN A 24 -21.40 -2.52 -5.34
C GLN A 24 -21.83 -3.10 -6.70
N THR A 25 -23.13 -3.37 -6.83
CA THR A 25 -23.71 -4.03 -8.01
C THR A 25 -23.68 -3.19 -9.30
N TRP A 26 -23.41 -1.89 -9.21
CA TRP A 26 -23.32 -1.00 -10.38
C TRP A 26 -21.94 -1.04 -11.06
N ILE A 27 -20.92 -1.58 -10.39
CA ILE A 27 -19.57 -1.73 -10.94
C ILE A 27 -19.60 -2.84 -12.00
N THR A 28 -19.56 -2.44 -13.27
CA THR A 28 -19.64 -3.36 -14.41
C THR A 28 -18.41 -3.27 -15.32
N HIS A 29 -17.65 -2.18 -15.22
CA HIS A 29 -16.42 -1.94 -15.97
C HIS A 29 -15.25 -1.66 -15.02
N ARG A 30 -14.03 -1.97 -15.45
CA ARG A 30 -12.81 -1.67 -14.67
C ARG A 30 -12.68 -0.20 -14.27
N ARG A 31 -13.15 0.73 -15.12
CA ARG A 31 -13.13 2.17 -14.79
C ARG A 31 -14.01 2.51 -13.59
N ASP A 32 -15.17 1.85 -13.48
CA ASP A 32 -16.15 2.04 -12.42
C ASP A 32 -15.54 1.58 -11.09
N LEU A 33 -14.87 0.43 -11.12
CA LEU A 33 -14.10 -0.10 -9.98
C LEU A 33 -12.99 0.85 -9.55
N ASN A 34 -12.18 1.32 -10.51
CA ASN A 34 -11.07 2.23 -10.23
C ASN A 34 -11.56 3.55 -9.61
N GLU A 35 -12.67 4.10 -10.09
CA GLU A 35 -13.28 5.32 -9.56
C GLU A 35 -13.78 5.12 -8.13
N ALA A 36 -14.57 4.07 -7.88
CA ALA A 36 -15.10 3.76 -6.55
C ALA A 36 -13.99 3.52 -5.52
N GLU A 37 -12.95 2.77 -5.89
CA GLU A 37 -11.77 2.56 -5.02
C GLU A 37 -11.02 3.87 -4.77
N GLN A 38 -10.86 4.72 -5.80
CA GLN A 38 -10.15 5.99 -5.66
C GLN A 38 -10.89 6.96 -4.72
N GLU A 39 -12.22 7.03 -4.79
CA GLU A 39 -13.04 7.81 -3.86
C GLU A 39 -12.85 7.34 -2.41
N ASN A 40 -12.90 6.03 -2.17
CA ASN A 40 -12.68 5.44 -0.84
C ASN A 40 -11.27 5.75 -0.33
N ILE A 41 -10.25 5.68 -1.19
CA ILE A 41 -8.86 6.01 -0.83
C ILE A 41 -8.73 7.47 -0.39
N VAL A 42 -9.38 8.41 -1.10
CA VAL A 42 -9.38 9.84 -0.74
C VAL A 42 -10.01 10.05 0.64
N GLU A 43 -11.17 9.45 0.89
CA GLU A 43 -11.86 9.52 2.18
C GLU A 43 -11.06 8.87 3.31
N GLY A 44 -10.48 7.68 3.06
CA GLY A 44 -9.60 6.99 4.00
C GLY A 44 -8.36 7.81 4.35
N ALA A 45 -7.76 8.48 3.37
CA ALA A 45 -6.63 9.37 3.58
C ALA A 45 -7.02 10.62 4.41
N ALA A 46 -8.18 11.22 4.13
CA ALA A 46 -8.70 12.35 4.91
C ALA A 46 -8.98 11.95 6.37
N TRP A 47 -9.58 10.78 6.59
CA TRP A 47 -9.79 10.21 7.92
C TRP A 47 -8.48 10.01 8.68
N ALA A 48 -7.49 9.39 8.04
CA ALA A 48 -6.21 9.08 8.66
C ALA A 48 -5.47 10.34 9.12
N ARG A 49 -5.42 11.37 8.27
CA ARG A 49 -4.72 12.63 8.60
C ARG A 49 -5.34 13.37 9.78
N ARG A 50 -6.66 13.32 9.93
CA ARG A 50 -7.36 13.96 11.06
C ARG A 50 -7.15 13.25 12.39
N ARG A 51 -6.92 11.92 12.40
CA ARG A 51 -7.03 11.10 13.63
C ARG A 51 -5.82 10.26 14.00
N ALA A 52 -4.82 10.12 13.14
CA ALA A 52 -3.74 9.16 13.34
C ALA A 52 -2.53 9.80 14.01
N SER A 53 -2.31 9.57 15.31
CA SER A 53 -1.01 9.88 15.91
C SER A 53 0.06 8.91 15.42
N LEU A 54 1.34 9.29 15.49
CA LEU A 54 2.46 8.41 15.11
C LEU A 54 2.38 7.05 15.83
N LYS A 55 2.13 7.05 17.15
CA LYS A 55 1.95 5.82 17.94
C LYS A 55 0.82 4.94 17.40
N ARG A 56 -0.32 5.54 17.05
CA ARG A 56 -1.47 4.80 16.53
C ARG A 56 -1.18 4.23 15.15
N MET A 57 -0.51 5.00 14.29
CA MET A 57 -0.16 4.55 12.95
C MET A 57 0.73 3.31 12.95
N LEU A 58 1.62 3.22 13.92
CA LEU A 58 2.53 2.09 14.08
C LEU A 58 1.88 0.94 14.85
N SER A 59 0.64 0.60 14.50
CA SER A 59 -0.12 -0.52 15.06
C SER A 59 -0.82 -1.33 13.97
N GLU A 60 -0.96 -2.63 14.22
CA GLU A 60 -1.66 -3.54 13.30
C GLU A 60 -3.13 -3.13 13.09
N ASP A 61 -3.82 -2.73 14.16
CA ASP A 61 -5.19 -2.22 14.12
C ASP A 61 -5.33 -1.04 13.15
N PHE A 62 -4.38 -0.10 13.18
CA PHE A 62 -4.41 1.02 12.27
C PHE A 62 -4.16 0.58 10.82
N MET A 63 -3.25 -0.37 10.57
CA MET A 63 -2.99 -0.87 9.22
C MET A 63 -4.22 -1.54 8.61
N GLN A 64 -4.91 -2.39 9.39
CA GLN A 64 -6.18 -3.00 8.99
C GLN A 64 -7.29 -1.95 8.81
N THR A 65 -7.42 -1.01 9.76
CA THR A 65 -8.43 0.04 9.68
C THR A 65 -8.21 0.96 8.49
N LEU A 66 -6.96 1.34 8.21
CA LEU A 66 -6.62 2.16 7.04
C LEU A 66 -7.05 1.45 5.77
N HIS A 67 -6.72 0.17 5.60
CA HIS A 67 -7.14 -0.60 4.46
C HIS A 67 -8.67 -0.71 4.37
N LYS A 68 -9.36 -0.98 5.48
CA LYS A 68 -10.82 -0.99 5.55
C LYS A 68 -11.42 0.34 5.09
N ARG A 69 -10.83 1.47 5.47
CA ARG A 69 -11.29 2.80 5.05
C ARG A 69 -11.03 3.08 3.58
N MET A 70 -9.97 2.50 3.01
CA MET A 70 -9.60 2.69 1.61
C MET A 70 -10.40 1.82 0.64
N PHE A 71 -11.03 0.74 1.11
CA PHE A 71 -11.63 -0.27 0.22
C PHE A 71 -12.97 -0.82 0.71
N GLY A 72 -13.43 -0.45 1.92
CA GLY A 72 -14.54 -1.12 2.60
C GLY A 72 -15.93 -0.84 2.07
N ASP A 73 -16.12 0.20 1.25
CA ASP A 73 -17.39 0.37 0.54
C ASP A 73 -17.40 -0.42 -0.76
N VAL A 74 -16.25 -0.90 -1.24
CA VAL A 74 -16.09 -1.65 -2.50
C VAL A 74 -15.97 -3.15 -2.25
N TRP A 75 -15.21 -3.55 -1.23
CA TRP A 75 -14.80 -4.92 -1.00
C TRP A 75 -15.13 -5.41 0.41
N GLU A 76 -15.76 -6.58 0.51
CA GLU A 76 -16.12 -7.20 1.79
C GLU A 76 -14.89 -7.55 2.64
N TRP A 77 -13.81 -8.02 2.01
CA TRP A 77 -12.56 -8.41 2.68
C TRP A 77 -11.70 -7.22 3.12
N ALA A 78 -12.14 -5.98 2.89
CA ALA A 78 -11.34 -4.81 3.19
C ALA A 78 -10.99 -4.70 4.68
N GLY A 79 -9.69 -4.71 4.96
CA GLY A 79 -9.14 -4.61 6.31
C GLY A 79 -8.87 -5.96 6.95
N THR A 80 -9.13 -7.06 6.26
CA THR A 80 -8.79 -8.41 6.71
C THR A 80 -7.58 -8.91 5.94
N PHE A 81 -6.61 -9.50 6.65
CA PHE A 81 -5.46 -10.13 5.98
C PHE A 81 -5.91 -11.27 5.07
N ARG A 82 -5.20 -11.43 3.96
CA ARG A 82 -5.45 -12.57 3.07
C ARG A 82 -5.15 -13.87 3.80
N THR A 83 -5.94 -14.89 3.49
CA THR A 83 -5.76 -16.27 3.95
C THR A 83 -5.27 -17.18 2.84
N THR A 84 -5.16 -16.65 1.62
CA THR A 84 -4.73 -17.35 0.43
C THR A 84 -3.30 -16.98 0.06
N GLU A 85 -2.58 -17.93 -0.50
CA GLU A 85 -1.21 -17.72 -0.97
C GLU A 85 -1.17 -16.86 -2.23
N ARG A 86 -0.02 -16.20 -2.44
CA ARG A 86 0.24 -15.29 -3.56
C ARG A 86 1.62 -15.54 -4.14
N ASN A 87 1.81 -15.11 -5.38
CA ASN A 87 3.11 -15.10 -6.05
C ASN A 87 4.08 -14.05 -5.47
N ILE A 88 3.58 -13.09 -4.70
CA ILE A 88 4.32 -12.03 -4.01
C ILE A 88 3.78 -11.93 -2.59
N GLY A 89 4.67 -11.73 -1.61
CA GLY A 89 4.29 -11.66 -0.20
C GLY A 89 4.91 -12.78 0.62
N VAL A 90 4.79 -12.65 1.93
CA VAL A 90 5.11 -13.74 2.88
C VAL A 90 3.99 -14.78 2.89
N GLU A 91 4.20 -15.93 3.50
CA GLU A 91 3.12 -16.93 3.67
C GLU A 91 1.96 -16.31 4.47
N ALA A 92 0.71 -16.64 4.13
CA ALA A 92 -0.47 -15.95 4.66
C ALA A 92 -0.51 -15.98 6.21
N TYR A 93 -0.14 -17.12 6.80
CA TYR A 93 -0.12 -17.30 8.25
C TYR A 93 0.98 -16.50 8.98
N ARG A 94 1.98 -15.96 8.25
CA ARG A 94 3.08 -15.16 8.80
C ARG A 94 2.80 -13.66 8.79
N ILE A 95 1.78 -13.20 8.07
CA ILE A 95 1.50 -11.76 7.85
C ILE A 95 1.49 -10.96 9.17
N GLY A 96 0.76 -11.45 10.18
CA GLY A 96 0.66 -10.75 11.47
C GLY A 96 2.01 -10.60 12.18
N VAL A 97 2.83 -11.66 12.19
CA VAL A 97 4.16 -11.66 12.83
C VAL A 97 5.12 -10.73 12.09
N GLU A 98 5.16 -10.80 10.77
CA GLU A 98 6.05 -9.98 9.94
C GLU A 98 5.68 -8.50 10.02
N LEU A 99 4.38 -8.18 10.04
CA LEU A 99 3.91 -6.81 10.22
C LEU A 99 4.23 -6.29 11.63
N ALA A 100 4.03 -7.09 12.67
CA ALA A 100 4.40 -6.72 14.04
C ALA A 100 5.91 -6.45 14.18
N SER A 101 6.74 -7.27 13.52
CA SER A 101 8.19 -7.05 13.45
C SER A 101 8.51 -5.74 12.74
N LEU A 102 7.96 -5.51 11.55
CA LEU A 102 8.16 -4.28 10.80
C LEU A 102 7.79 -3.04 11.62
N LEU A 103 6.61 -3.03 12.25
CA LEU A 103 6.17 -1.90 13.06
C LEU A 103 7.09 -1.65 14.27
N SER A 104 7.71 -2.70 14.81
CA SER A 104 8.72 -2.58 15.86
C SER A 104 10.02 -1.96 15.33
N ASP A 105 10.46 -2.39 14.15
CA ASP A 105 11.64 -1.82 13.49
C ASP A 105 11.45 -0.34 13.18
N ILE A 106 10.26 0.07 12.69
CA ILE A 106 9.97 1.48 12.44
C ILE A 106 10.02 2.30 13.72
N ARG A 107 9.44 1.81 14.82
CA ARG A 107 9.51 2.50 16.12
C ARG A 107 10.96 2.68 16.57
N TYR A 108 11.76 1.63 16.46
CA TYR A 108 13.17 1.65 16.81
C TYR A 108 13.97 2.65 15.95
N TRP A 109 13.78 2.64 14.63
CA TRP A 109 14.49 3.56 13.73
C TRP A 109 14.15 5.02 14.00
N ILE A 110 12.91 5.32 14.38
CA ILE A 110 12.49 6.67 14.76
C ILE A 110 13.12 7.07 16.10
N GLU A 111 13.04 6.21 17.11
CA GLU A 111 13.56 6.49 18.46
C GLU A 111 15.08 6.73 18.46
N HIS A 112 15.81 5.98 17.64
CA HIS A 112 17.28 6.03 17.59
C HIS A 112 17.83 6.80 16.39
N GLU A 113 16.98 7.48 15.63
CA GLU A 113 17.38 8.25 14.44
C GLU A 113 18.27 7.42 13.49
N THR A 114 17.96 6.12 13.35
CA THR A 114 18.81 5.16 12.63
C THR A 114 18.97 5.53 11.16
N PHE A 115 17.93 6.15 10.59
CA PHE A 115 17.89 6.64 9.22
C PHE A 115 17.21 8.01 9.16
N PRO A 116 17.45 8.80 8.09
CA PRO A 116 16.66 10.00 7.82
C PRO A 116 15.15 9.68 7.69
N PRO A 117 14.25 10.63 8.04
CA PRO A 117 12.79 10.41 7.98
C PRO A 117 12.28 9.84 6.66
N ASP A 118 12.78 10.33 5.53
CA ASP A 118 12.44 9.83 4.20
C ASP A 118 12.77 8.36 4.04
N GLU A 119 13.97 7.95 4.46
CA GLU A 119 14.40 6.56 4.36
C GLU A 119 13.61 5.65 5.29
N ILE A 120 13.26 6.09 6.50
CA ILE A 120 12.36 5.34 7.39
C ILE A 120 11.01 5.09 6.69
N ALA A 121 10.42 6.12 6.10
CA ALA A 121 9.12 6.02 5.45
C ALA A 121 9.17 5.15 4.17
N ILE A 122 10.25 5.24 3.39
CA ILE A 122 10.41 4.42 2.18
C ILE A 122 10.70 2.95 2.50
N ARG A 123 11.52 2.66 3.52
CA ARG A 123 11.71 1.29 4.04
C ARG A 123 10.41 0.73 4.61
N PHE A 124 9.61 1.54 5.28
CA PHE A 124 8.28 1.14 5.74
C PHE A 124 7.38 0.75 4.57
N HIS A 125 7.26 1.60 3.55
CA HIS A 125 6.51 1.29 2.33
C HIS A 125 6.99 -0.01 1.67
N HIS A 126 8.30 -0.14 1.44
CA HIS A 126 8.88 -1.30 0.75
C HIS A 126 8.54 -2.59 1.47
N ARG A 127 8.71 -2.60 2.81
CA ARG A 127 8.43 -3.80 3.61
C ARG A 127 6.94 -4.11 3.72
N VAL A 128 6.04 -3.12 3.73
CA VAL A 128 4.58 -3.39 3.64
C VAL A 128 4.23 -4.05 2.30
N VAL A 129 4.81 -3.56 1.19
CA VAL A 129 4.63 -4.18 -0.14
C VAL A 129 5.15 -5.62 -0.16
N ALA A 130 6.33 -5.85 0.45
CA ALA A 130 6.96 -7.17 0.53
C ALA A 130 6.20 -8.15 1.44
N ILE A 131 5.56 -7.69 2.52
CA ILE A 131 4.68 -8.53 3.35
C ILE A 131 3.41 -8.90 2.57
N HIS A 132 2.86 -7.94 1.81
CA HIS A 132 1.65 -8.11 1.00
C HIS A 132 0.43 -8.61 1.81
N PRO A 133 -0.01 -7.85 2.83
CA PRO A 133 -0.96 -8.33 3.85
C PRO A 133 -2.40 -8.59 3.36
N PHE A 134 -2.89 -7.89 2.34
CA PHE A 134 -4.29 -7.92 1.92
C PHE A 134 -4.50 -8.63 0.57
N PRO A 135 -5.72 -9.07 0.23
CA PRO A 135 -6.03 -9.67 -1.07
C PRO A 135 -5.65 -8.80 -2.29
N ASN A 136 -5.93 -7.49 -2.23
CA ASN A 136 -5.51 -6.48 -3.20
C ASN A 136 -5.28 -5.14 -2.45
N GLY A 137 -4.89 -4.07 -3.15
CA GLY A 137 -4.74 -2.73 -2.56
C GLY A 137 -3.41 -2.47 -1.86
N ASN A 138 -2.54 -3.48 -1.71
CA ASN A 138 -1.28 -3.40 -0.93
C ASN A 138 -0.37 -2.24 -1.34
N GLY A 139 -0.13 -2.03 -2.64
CA GLY A 139 0.72 -0.93 -3.10
C GLY A 139 0.12 0.46 -2.81
N ARG A 140 -1.20 0.61 -2.95
CA ARG A 140 -1.91 1.86 -2.65
C ARG A 140 -1.91 2.14 -1.15
N HIS A 141 -2.14 1.10 -0.35
CA HIS A 141 -2.08 1.14 1.12
C HIS A 141 -0.68 1.50 1.62
N ALA A 142 0.36 0.83 1.12
CA ALA A 142 1.75 1.09 1.50
C ALA A 142 2.20 2.52 1.19
N ARG A 143 1.82 3.05 0.00
CA ARG A 143 2.16 4.44 -0.38
C ARG A 143 1.48 5.45 0.56
N LEU A 144 0.19 5.28 0.81
CA LEU A 144 -0.52 6.15 1.74
C LEU A 144 0.03 6.03 3.17
N ALA A 145 0.36 4.83 3.63
CA ALA A 145 0.95 4.62 4.95
C ALA A 145 2.30 5.33 5.10
N ALA A 146 3.15 5.30 4.05
CA ALA A 146 4.41 6.04 4.04
C ALA A 146 4.21 7.56 3.96
N ASP A 147 3.26 8.05 3.15
CA ASP A 147 2.91 9.48 3.12
C ASP A 147 2.47 9.99 4.49
N LEU A 148 1.59 9.24 5.16
CA LEU A 148 1.17 9.57 6.51
C LEU A 148 2.37 9.57 7.45
N LEU A 149 3.29 8.61 7.31
CA LEU A 149 4.42 8.49 8.23
C LEU A 149 5.37 9.67 8.07
N ILE A 150 5.74 10.03 6.84
CA ILE A 150 6.63 11.17 6.61
C ILE A 150 6.00 12.49 7.06
N GLU A 151 4.69 12.67 6.87
CA GLU A 151 3.95 13.82 7.42
C GLU A 151 4.07 13.91 8.95
N ARG A 152 4.03 12.76 9.66
CA ARG A 152 4.19 12.73 11.13
C ARG A 152 5.62 12.93 11.59
N LEU A 153 6.60 12.63 10.73
CA LEU A 153 8.00 12.92 10.99
C LEU A 153 8.39 14.34 10.56
N GLY A 154 7.42 15.17 10.12
CA GLY A 154 7.64 16.58 9.79
C GLY A 154 8.11 16.83 8.35
N GLY A 155 8.15 15.80 7.51
CA GLY A 155 8.46 15.92 6.09
C GLY A 155 7.23 16.12 5.21
N GLU A 156 7.47 16.32 3.93
CA GLU A 156 6.42 16.44 2.91
C GLU A 156 6.03 15.08 2.34
N ARG A 157 4.81 14.97 1.80
CA ARG A 157 4.34 13.77 1.09
C ARG A 157 5.23 13.44 -0.10
N PHE A 158 5.31 12.16 -0.42
CA PHE A 158 6.03 11.71 -1.60
C PHE A 158 5.22 12.04 -2.86
N SER A 159 5.93 12.36 -3.94
CA SER A 159 5.33 12.56 -5.27
C SER A 159 5.06 11.23 -5.97
N TRP A 160 5.75 10.16 -5.56
CA TRP A 160 5.69 8.82 -6.16
C TRP A 160 5.92 8.83 -7.68
N GLY A 161 6.84 9.68 -8.13
CA GLY A 161 7.18 9.86 -9.54
C GLY A 161 6.09 10.61 -10.29
N GLY A 162 5.72 11.80 -9.81
CA GLY A 162 4.58 12.59 -10.26
C GLY A 162 4.65 12.98 -11.75
N GLY A 163 4.24 12.07 -12.64
CA GLY A 163 4.18 12.29 -14.08
C GLY A 163 2.76 12.32 -14.65
N SER A 164 2.65 12.79 -15.89
CA SER A 164 1.40 12.87 -16.65
C SER A 164 0.79 11.48 -16.95
N LEU A 165 -0.54 11.43 -17.07
CA LEU A 165 -1.33 10.28 -17.55
C LEU A 165 -0.78 9.64 -18.85
N ALA A 166 0.01 10.39 -19.63
CA ALA A 166 0.63 9.92 -20.88
C ALA A 166 1.72 8.84 -20.69
N ASP A 167 2.26 8.63 -19.49
CA ASP A 167 3.41 7.73 -19.25
C ASP A 167 3.22 6.74 -18.08
N VAL A 168 1.97 6.41 -17.71
CA VAL A 168 1.65 5.51 -16.58
C VAL A 168 2.42 4.18 -16.64
N GLY A 169 2.55 3.58 -17.83
CA GLY A 169 3.30 2.31 -18.01
C GLY A 169 4.79 2.45 -17.70
N LYS A 170 5.42 3.55 -18.12
CA LYS A 170 6.85 3.81 -17.84
C LYS A 170 7.09 4.12 -16.36
N LEU A 171 6.21 4.91 -15.74
CA LEU A 171 6.28 5.18 -14.30
C LEU A 171 6.16 3.90 -13.48
N ARG A 172 5.20 3.03 -13.84
CA ARG A 172 5.05 1.71 -13.21
C ARG A 172 6.30 0.86 -13.37
N ALA A 173 6.88 0.78 -14.57
CA ALA A 173 8.10 0.01 -14.81
C ALA A 173 9.30 0.53 -14.00
N ARG A 174 9.44 1.86 -13.86
CA ARG A 174 10.47 2.48 -13.01
C ARG A 174 10.26 2.15 -11.54
N TYR A 175 9.02 2.24 -11.05
CA TYR A 175 8.67 1.88 -9.68
C TYR A 175 8.97 0.41 -9.38
N VAL A 176 8.58 -0.52 -10.26
CA VAL A 176 8.87 -1.96 -10.10
C VAL A 176 10.37 -2.23 -10.13
N THR A 177 11.13 -1.55 -11.00
CA THR A 177 12.60 -1.65 -11.02
C THR A 177 13.20 -1.16 -9.69
N ALA A 178 12.70 -0.05 -9.13
CA ALA A 178 13.15 0.47 -7.85
C ALA A 178 12.81 -0.46 -6.67
N LEU A 179 11.63 -1.09 -6.68
CA LEU A 179 11.27 -2.12 -5.70
C LEU A 179 12.23 -3.32 -5.76
N ARG A 180 12.55 -3.81 -6.97
CA ARG A 180 13.50 -4.92 -7.16
C ARG A 180 14.92 -4.60 -6.70
N ALA A 181 15.35 -3.34 -6.83
CA ALA A 181 16.61 -2.88 -6.25
C ALA A 181 16.56 -2.93 -4.71
N ALA A 182 15.46 -2.44 -4.13
CA ALA A 182 15.25 -2.46 -2.68
C ALA A 182 15.15 -3.88 -2.11
N ASP A 183 14.62 -4.85 -2.87
CA ASP A 183 14.64 -6.27 -2.52
C ASP A 183 16.07 -6.82 -2.36
N ASN A 184 17.05 -6.23 -3.07
CA ASN A 184 18.48 -6.52 -2.97
C ASN A 184 19.23 -5.59 -1.99
N HIS A 185 18.50 -4.96 -1.06
CA HIS A 185 19.00 -4.01 -0.06
C HIS A 185 19.52 -2.67 -0.62
N ASP A 186 19.35 -2.39 -1.92
CA ASP A 186 19.63 -1.09 -2.51
C ASP A 186 18.38 -0.20 -2.48
N ILE A 187 18.24 0.60 -1.42
CA ILE A 187 17.07 1.46 -1.20
C ILE A 187 17.11 2.76 -2.01
N ALA A 188 18.28 3.16 -2.52
CA ALA A 188 18.48 4.47 -3.12
C ALA A 188 17.59 4.74 -4.34
N PRO A 189 17.40 3.79 -5.28
CA PRO A 189 16.50 4.01 -6.43
C PRO A 189 15.05 4.26 -6.01
N LEU A 190 14.59 3.63 -4.92
CA LEU A 190 13.21 3.80 -4.45
C LEU A 190 13.02 5.14 -3.72
N LEU A 191 14.04 5.58 -2.98
CA LEU A 191 14.08 6.93 -2.40
C LEU A 191 14.01 8.01 -3.46
N GLU A 192 14.84 7.89 -4.50
CA GLU A 192 14.84 8.82 -5.62
C GLU A 192 13.46 8.83 -6.28
N PHE A 193 12.95 7.65 -6.68
CA PHE A 193 11.63 7.53 -7.31
C PHE A 193 10.53 8.23 -6.52
N ALA A 194 10.52 8.09 -5.19
CA ALA A 194 9.46 8.65 -4.35
C ALA A 194 9.46 10.19 -4.28
N ARG A 195 10.56 10.85 -4.64
CA ARG A 195 10.74 12.30 -4.58
C ARG A 195 10.78 13.00 -5.95
N ILE A 196 10.71 12.25 -7.05
CA ILE A 196 10.71 12.79 -8.44
C ILE A 196 9.42 13.53 -8.78
#